data_AF-A0A936TX38-F1
#
_entry.id   AF-A0A936TX38-F1
#
_cell.length_a   1.000
_cell.length_b   1.000
_cell.length_c   1.000
_cell.angle_alpha   90.00
_cell.angle_beta   90.00
_cell.angle_gamma   90.00
#
_symmetry.space_group_name_H-M   'P 1'
#
loop_
_entity.id
_entity.type
_entity.pdbx_description
1 polymer ?
#
loop_
_entity_poly.entity_id
_entity_poly.type
_entity_poly.pdbx_seq_one_letter_code
_entity_poly.pdbx_strand_id
1 'polypeptide(L)'
;MSLRELPRVRQVAGEPRRRWFHGHEMDLVVWEGEDGAPLGFQLAYDKHRDEHSITWRAGHGFTHYQVDDGEATALSNKTPFLYLDGAFQRDRVLADFLAAADALPPGIARFVAARLREFEGRLA
;
A
#
# COMPACT_ATOMS: atom_id res chain seq x y z
N MET A 1 12.69 10.19 3.56
CA MET A 1 11.81 10.61 4.67
C MET A 1 11.06 9.38 5.19
N SER A 2 10.71 9.32 6.47
CA SER A 2 10.08 8.16 7.12
C SER A 2 8.54 8.19 7.07
N LEU A 3 7.90 7.03 6.98
CA LEU A 3 6.46 6.86 7.20
C LEU A 3 6.10 7.07 8.68
N ARG A 4 5.10 7.90 8.97
CA ARG A 4 4.64 8.20 10.34
C ARG A 4 3.15 7.99 10.48
N GLU A 5 2.72 7.39 11.59
CA GLU A 5 1.31 7.12 11.83
C GLU A 5 0.51 8.43 11.96
N LEU A 6 -0.60 8.51 11.23
CA LEU A 6 -1.62 9.54 11.41
C LEU A 6 -2.60 9.05 12.47
N PRO A 7 -2.63 9.66 13.66
CA PRO A 7 -3.59 9.27 14.68
C PRO A 7 -5.00 9.67 14.26
N ARG A 8 -6.01 8.87 14.67
CA ARG A 8 -7.45 9.16 14.50
C ARG A 8 -7.91 9.27 13.04
N VAL A 9 -7.39 8.41 12.16
CA VAL A 9 -7.97 8.29 10.81
C VAL A 9 -9.40 7.76 10.84
N ARG A 10 -10.21 8.24 9.89
CA ARG A 10 -11.59 7.79 9.70
C ARG A 10 -11.63 6.27 9.60
N GLN A 11 -12.50 5.64 10.38
CA GLN A 11 -12.86 4.23 10.24
C GLN A 11 -14.17 4.12 9.44
N VAL A 12 -14.37 3.01 8.74
CA VAL A 12 -15.61 2.73 8.00
C VAL A 12 -16.32 1.59 8.69
N ALA A 13 -17.60 1.77 9.03
CA ALA A 13 -18.39 0.73 9.67
C ALA A 13 -18.48 -0.50 8.76
N GLY A 14 -18.19 -1.69 9.32
CA GLY A 14 -18.16 -2.95 8.57
C GLY A 14 -16.84 -3.26 7.87
N GLU A 15 -15.87 -2.34 7.86
CA GLU A 15 -14.50 -2.64 7.42
C GLU A 15 -13.58 -2.97 8.61
N PRO A 16 -12.53 -3.79 8.40
CA PRO A 16 -11.49 -3.98 9.41
C PRO A 16 -10.83 -2.65 9.80
N ARG A 17 -10.30 -2.58 11.03
CA ARG A 17 -9.65 -1.38 11.55
C ARG A 17 -8.51 -0.95 10.63
N ARG A 18 -8.43 0.35 10.35
CA ARG A 18 -7.40 0.96 9.51
C ARG A 18 -6.40 1.74 10.31
N ARG A 19 -5.14 1.53 10.00
CA ARG A 19 -4.02 2.39 10.39
C ARG A 19 -3.44 3.02 9.14
N TRP A 20 -3.12 4.31 9.23
CA TRP A 20 -2.56 5.06 8.11
C TRP A 20 -1.21 5.61 8.55
N PHE A 21 -0.18 5.35 7.76
CA PHE A 21 1.13 5.95 7.88
C PHE A 21 1.41 6.82 6.66
N HIS A 22 1.75 8.08 6.92
CA HIS A 22 1.99 9.08 5.90
C HIS A 22 3.48 9.40 5.77
N GLY A 23 3.93 9.59 4.54
CA GLY A 23 5.27 10.02 4.20
C GLY A 23 5.28 10.91 2.97
N HIS A 24 6.46 11.49 2.70
CA HIS A 24 6.67 12.36 1.55
C HIS A 24 6.49 11.59 0.23
N GLU A 25 7.23 10.49 0.06
CA GLU A 25 7.22 9.71 -1.18
C GLU A 25 6.09 8.67 -1.27
N MET A 26 5.50 8.30 -0.12
CA MET A 26 4.57 7.17 -0.03
C MET A 26 3.61 7.29 1.14
N ASP A 27 2.45 6.65 0.98
CA ASP A 27 1.45 6.44 2.03
C ASP A 27 1.14 4.95 2.17
N LEU A 28 1.02 4.50 3.42
CA LEU A 28 0.68 3.12 3.75
C LEU A 28 -0.61 3.09 4.55
N VAL A 29 -1.60 2.35 4.05
CA VAL A 29 -2.79 1.96 4.82
C VAL A 29 -2.68 0.48 5.15
N VAL A 30 -2.89 0.12 6.41
CA VAL A 30 -2.93 -1.27 6.89
C VAL A 30 -4.29 -1.54 7.48
N TRP A 31 -4.90 -2.66 7.07
CA TRP A 31 -6.09 -3.20 7.71
C TRP A 31 -5.68 -4.25 8.73
N GLU A 32 -6.17 -4.13 9.95
CA GLU A 32 -5.89 -5.05 11.06
C GLU A 32 -7.14 -5.85 11.45
N GLY A 33 -6.93 -7.09 11.88
CA GLY A 33 -7.94 -7.93 12.49
C GLY A 33 -8.22 -7.52 13.93
N GLU A 34 -9.16 -8.22 14.57
CA GLU A 34 -9.54 -7.98 15.96
C GLU A 34 -8.37 -8.21 16.95
N ASP A 35 -7.46 -9.11 16.59
CA ASP A 35 -6.22 -9.41 17.32
C ASP A 35 -5.08 -8.41 17.03
N GLY A 36 -5.31 -7.42 16.18
CA GLY A 36 -4.30 -6.46 15.73
C GLY A 36 -3.35 -7.00 14.66
N ALA A 37 -3.58 -8.22 14.15
CA ALA A 37 -2.75 -8.77 13.07
C ALA A 37 -3.07 -8.10 11.73
N PRO A 38 -2.07 -7.78 10.89
CA PRO A 38 -2.32 -7.24 9.55
C PRO A 38 -3.07 -8.24 8.65
N LEU A 39 -4.23 -7.83 8.13
CA LEU A 39 -5.06 -8.57 7.17
C LEU A 39 -4.79 -8.17 5.72
N GLY A 40 -4.24 -6.98 5.52
CA GLY A 40 -3.96 -6.44 4.20
C GLY A 40 -3.32 -5.07 4.27
N PHE A 41 -2.84 -4.58 3.14
CA PHE A 41 -2.30 -3.23 3.03
C PHE A 41 -2.53 -2.63 1.65
N GLN A 42 -2.46 -1.31 1.58
CA GLN A 42 -2.32 -0.55 0.35
C GLN A 42 -1.13 0.40 0.53
N LEU A 43 -0.19 0.34 -0.40
CA LEU A 43 0.97 1.22 -0.45
C LEU A 43 0.86 2.09 -1.69
N ALA A 44 0.64 3.38 -1.50
CA ALA A 44 0.74 4.39 -2.53
C ALA A 44 2.18 4.93 -2.58
N TYR A 45 2.75 5.12 -3.76
CA TYR A 45 4.13 5.54 -3.98
C TYR A 45 4.24 6.41 -5.24
N ASP A 46 5.39 7.08 -5.41
CA ASP A 46 5.64 8.05 -6.49
C ASP A 46 4.63 9.22 -6.50
N LYS A 47 4.14 9.61 -5.31
CA LYS A 47 3.08 10.61 -5.08
C LYS A 47 3.26 11.98 -5.77
N HIS A 48 4.47 12.33 -6.19
CA HIS A 48 4.80 13.62 -6.80
C HIS A 48 5.22 13.50 -8.27
N ARG A 49 5.08 12.32 -8.86
CA ARG A 49 5.49 12.05 -10.24
C ARG A 49 4.35 11.35 -10.98
N ASP A 50 4.23 10.05 -10.74
CA ASP A 50 3.32 9.15 -11.41
C ASP A 50 2.80 8.22 -10.33
N GLU A 51 1.77 8.68 -9.61
CA GLU A 51 1.35 8.01 -8.39
C GLU A 51 0.76 6.64 -8.74
N HIS A 52 1.21 5.63 -8.00
CA HIS A 52 0.73 4.27 -8.12
C HIS A 52 0.35 3.74 -6.76
N SER A 53 -0.55 2.77 -6.74
CA SER A 53 -0.89 2.02 -5.53
C SER A 53 -0.83 0.54 -5.77
N ILE A 54 -0.14 -0.18 -4.88
CA ILE A 54 -0.21 -1.64 -4.79
C ILE A 54 -1.00 -2.03 -3.55
N THR A 55 -2.01 -2.86 -3.73
CA THR A 55 -2.84 -3.38 -2.65
C THR A 55 -2.65 -4.88 -2.56
N TRP A 56 -2.56 -5.38 -1.33
CA TRP A 56 -2.62 -6.81 -1.05
C TRP A 56 -3.68 -7.09 0.00
N ARG A 57 -4.54 -8.08 -0.26
CA ARG A 57 -5.53 -8.59 0.68
C ARG A 57 -5.46 -10.10 0.77
N ALA A 58 -5.58 -10.63 1.99
CA ALA A 58 -5.80 -12.06 2.19
C ALA A 58 -7.02 -12.53 1.37
N GLY A 59 -6.88 -13.64 0.64
CA GLY A 59 -7.96 -14.20 -0.20
C GLY A 59 -8.14 -13.56 -1.59
N HIS A 60 -7.57 -12.38 -1.85
CA HIS A 60 -7.67 -11.71 -3.16
C HIS A 60 -6.31 -11.50 -3.86
N GLY A 61 -5.20 -11.51 -3.12
CA GLY A 61 -3.86 -11.32 -3.69
C GLY A 61 -3.55 -9.86 -3.99
N PHE A 62 -2.72 -9.63 -5.01
CA PHE A 62 -2.24 -8.30 -5.40
C PHE A 62 -3.11 -7.64 -6.46
N THR A 63 -3.38 -6.36 -6.25
CA THR A 63 -3.88 -5.44 -7.28
C THR A 63 -2.97 -4.23 -7.36
N HIS A 64 -2.74 -3.71 -8.57
CA HIS A 64 -1.87 -2.57 -8.80
C HIS A 64 -2.58 -1.59 -9.73
N TYR A 65 -2.64 -0.33 -9.30
CA TYR A 65 -3.36 0.73 -9.98
C TYR A 65 -2.44 1.93 -10.17
N GLN A 66 -2.53 2.57 -11.33
CA GLN A 66 -2.08 3.94 -11.51
C GLN A 66 -3.16 4.88 -10.96
N VAL A 67 -2.76 5.85 -10.14
CA VAL A 67 -3.64 6.87 -9.58
C VAL A 67 -3.66 8.02 -10.56
N ASP A 68 -4.83 8.26 -11.15
CA ASP A 68 -5.09 9.39 -12.03
C ASP A 68 -5.68 10.52 -11.17
N ASP A 69 -5.17 11.75 -11.33
CA ASP A 69 -5.39 12.92 -10.45
C ASP A 69 -6.85 13.45 -10.41
N GLY A 70 -7.81 12.67 -10.88
CA GLY A 70 -9.23 12.92 -10.79
C GLY A 70 -9.85 12.40 -9.50
N GLU A 71 -9.83 13.25 -8.46
CA GLU A 71 -10.55 13.16 -7.18
C GLU A 71 -10.01 12.15 -6.13
N ALA A 72 -9.60 12.71 -4.98
CA ALA A 72 -9.04 12.04 -3.80
C ALA A 72 -10.05 11.17 -3.01
N THR A 73 -10.81 10.30 -3.68
CA THR A 73 -11.73 9.37 -3.03
C THR A 73 -11.23 7.94 -3.10
N ALA A 74 -11.07 7.38 -1.91
CA ALA A 74 -10.83 5.96 -1.67
C ALA A 74 -11.80 5.11 -2.50
N LEU A 75 -11.26 4.09 -3.18
CA LEU A 75 -11.97 3.01 -3.89
C LEU A 75 -12.37 3.26 -5.36
N SER A 76 -11.50 3.85 -6.17
CA SER A 76 -11.66 3.71 -7.62
C SER A 76 -11.27 2.28 -8.05
N ASN A 77 -12.26 1.41 -8.21
CA ASN A 77 -12.14 0.14 -8.95
C ASN A 77 -11.93 0.44 -10.44
N LYS A 78 -10.80 1.03 -10.82
CA LYS A 78 -10.39 1.12 -12.23
C LYS A 78 -9.73 -0.19 -12.60
N THR A 79 -10.22 -0.87 -13.64
CA THR A 79 -9.61 -2.04 -14.28
C THR A 79 -8.08 -1.88 -14.34
N PRO A 80 -7.27 -2.88 -13.93
CA PRO A 80 -5.82 -2.79 -13.99
C PRO A 80 -5.39 -2.36 -15.39
N PHE A 81 -4.79 -1.18 -15.47
CA PHE A 81 -4.29 -0.67 -16.73
C PHE A 81 -2.93 -1.32 -16.99
N LEU A 82 -2.95 -2.39 -17.78
CA LEU A 82 -1.76 -3.01 -18.35
C LEU A 82 -1.22 -2.11 -19.47
N TYR A 83 -0.55 -1.01 -19.11
CA TYR A 83 0.14 -0.17 -20.10
C TYR A 83 1.60 -0.58 -20.28
N LEU A 84 2.04 -0.43 -21.52
CA LEU A 84 3.39 -0.73 -21.99
C LEU A 84 4.36 0.39 -21.56
N ASP A 85 4.57 0.55 -20.25
CA ASP A 85 5.70 1.37 -19.72
C ASP A 85 6.21 0.91 -18.32
N GLY A 86 5.70 -0.19 -17.76
CA GLY A 86 6.42 -0.89 -16.70
C GLY A 86 5.61 -1.85 -15.84
N ALA A 87 6.12 -3.08 -15.67
CA ALA A 87 5.71 -3.95 -14.58
C ALA A 87 5.93 -3.27 -13.22
N PHE A 88 5.16 -3.64 -12.20
CA PHE A 88 5.41 -3.21 -10.82
C PHE A 88 6.88 -3.43 -10.46
N GLN A 89 7.60 -2.32 -10.21
CA GLN A 89 9.05 -2.32 -9.97
C GLN A 89 9.35 -2.75 -8.53
N ARG A 90 9.06 -4.02 -8.23
CA ARG A 90 9.10 -4.61 -6.90
C ARG A 90 10.36 -4.24 -6.12
N ASP A 91 11.53 -4.41 -6.72
CA ASP A 91 12.79 -4.24 -6.01
C ASP A 91 13.04 -2.76 -5.64
N ARG A 92 12.65 -1.82 -6.52
CA ARG A 92 12.70 -0.38 -6.22
C ARG A 92 11.72 -0.03 -5.10
N VAL A 93 10.45 -0.38 -5.27
CA VAL A 93 9.39 -0.04 -4.31
C VAL A 93 9.66 -0.66 -2.93
N LEU A 94 10.18 -1.89 -2.90
CA LEU A 94 10.60 -2.55 -1.67
C LEU A 94 11.77 -1.83 -1.00
N ALA A 95 12.79 -1.42 -1.75
CA ALA A 95 13.92 -0.68 -1.21
C ALA A 95 13.48 0.67 -0.62
N ASP A 96 12.65 1.42 -1.36
CA ASP A 96 12.11 2.70 -0.91
C ASP A 96 11.23 2.53 0.34
N PHE A 97 10.41 1.48 0.37
CA PHE A 97 9.59 1.15 1.54
C PHE A 97 10.46 0.86 2.76
N LEU A 98 11.48 0.01 2.63
CA LEU A 98 12.39 -0.32 3.72
C LEU A 98 13.13 0.91 4.26
N ALA A 99 13.53 1.82 3.37
CA ALA A 99 14.15 3.10 3.76
C ALA A 99 13.18 4.03 4.51
N ALA A 100 11.88 3.94 4.23
CA ALA A 100 10.85 4.74 4.90
C ALA A 100 10.29 4.08 6.18
N ALA A 101 10.53 2.79 6.40
CA ALA A 101 9.85 1.98 7.42
C ALA A 101 10.35 2.14 8.87
N ASP A 102 11.38 2.95 9.12
CA ASP A 102 12.05 3.03 10.43
C ASP A 102 11.12 3.38 11.62
N ALA A 103 10.11 4.22 11.36
CA ALA A 103 9.13 4.61 12.38
C ALA A 103 7.85 3.74 12.40
N LEU A 104 7.80 2.66 11.60
CA LEU A 104 6.66 1.74 11.60
C LEU A 104 6.78 0.70 12.73
N PRO A 105 5.65 0.19 13.24
CA PRO A 105 5.66 -1.01 14.08
C PRO A 105 6.37 -2.18 13.35
N PRO A 106 7.30 -2.90 14.01
CA PRO A 106 8.10 -3.94 13.36
C PRO A 106 7.26 -5.05 12.70
N GLY A 107 6.09 -5.37 13.27
CA GLY A 107 5.16 -6.34 12.69
C GLY A 107 4.60 -5.90 11.34
N ILE A 108 4.21 -4.62 11.23
CA ILE A 108 3.70 -4.03 9.99
C ILE A 108 4.81 -3.96 8.94
N ALA A 109 5.99 -3.45 9.31
CA ALA A 109 7.13 -3.36 8.40
C ALA A 109 7.51 -4.74 7.82
N ARG A 110 7.59 -5.77 8.68
CA ARG A 110 7.88 -7.14 8.27
C ARG A 110 6.80 -7.70 7.36
N PHE A 111 5.53 -7.50 7.71
CA PHE A 111 4.39 -7.99 6.93
C PHE A 111 4.37 -7.40 5.51
N VAL A 112 4.45 -6.07 5.38
CA VAL A 112 4.44 -5.41 4.08
C VAL A 112 5.65 -5.81 3.25
N ALA A 113 6.86 -5.80 3.83
CA ALA A 113 8.07 -6.20 3.12
C ALA A 113 8.04 -7.67 2.68
N ALA A 114 7.49 -8.58 3.49
CA ALA A 114 7.34 -9.98 3.12
C ALA A 114 6.41 -10.14 1.91
N ARG A 115 5.24 -9.48 1.93
CA ARG A 115 4.30 -9.53 0.81
C ARG A 115 4.89 -8.91 -0.45
N LEU A 116 5.50 -7.73 -0.37
CA LEU A 116 6.15 -7.13 -1.53
C LEU A 116 7.20 -8.06 -2.17
N ARG A 117 7.96 -8.84 -1.39
CA ARG A 117 8.90 -9.84 -1.91
C ARG A 117 8.22 -11.00 -2.65
N GLU A 118 7.03 -11.41 -2.22
CA GLU A 118 6.25 -12.48 -2.86
C GLU A 118 5.68 -12.07 -4.23
N PHE A 119 5.72 -10.79 -4.59
CA PHE A 119 5.22 -10.37 -5.90
C PHE A 119 6.12 -10.90 -7.03
N GLU A 120 5.56 -11.76 -7.89
CA GLU A 120 6.28 -12.42 -8.99
C GLU A 120 6.03 -11.76 -10.37
N GLY A 121 5.47 -10.55 -10.42
CA GLY A 121 5.27 -9.85 -11.70
C GLY A 121 3.97 -10.19 -12.43
N ARG A 122 3.13 -11.08 -11.89
CA ARG A 122 1.81 -11.39 -12.47
C ARG A 122 0.71 -10.83 -11.60
N LEU A 123 0.01 -9.83 -12.12
CA LEU A 123 -1.31 -9.44 -11.66
C LEU A 123 -2.28 -10.46 -12.26
N ALA A 124 -3.09 -11.08 -11.40
CA ALA A 124 -4.13 -12.03 -11.82
C ALA A 124 -5.33 -11.28 -12.41
#